data_AF-A0A6D2HDF9-F1
#
_entry.id   AF-A0A6D2HDF9-F1
#
_cell.length_a   1.000
_cell.length_b   1.000
_cell.length_c   1.000
_cell.angle_alpha   90.00
_cell.angle_beta   90.00
_cell.angle_gamma   90.00
#
_symmetry.space_group_name_H-M   'P 1'
#
loop_
_entity.id
_entity.type
_entity.pdbx_description
1 polymer ?
#
loop_
_entity_poly.entity_id
_entity_poly.type
_entity_poly.pdbx_seq_one_letter_code
_entity_poly.pdbx_strand_id
1 'polypeptide(L)'
;MEISFSFSETNGPVTINVPTGSRFTINVTPLGGPVPPVGGDGGRFKINGAHVHPPKPLKTAPNPIVFFDMTVDGKPAGRIEMELFADTTPVTAENFRALCTGEKGMGRFGKPLHYKGSIMHEVDKIYTLHGGDFIDGKGESGGESIYSNRLFDDENFILKHTGPGVLTMWNRGPNTNGSQFMICMTRNAGYDEECVAFGQVVEGLDVIKSIMEEVGDPGRCVRPSKPVVIANCGQLV
;
A
#
# COMPACT_ATOMS: atom_id res chain seq x y z
N MET A 1 -9.19 -5.66 23.76
CA MET A 1 -10.43 -6.04 24.46
C MET A 1 -11.56 -5.62 23.57
N GLU A 2 -12.24 -6.57 22.94
CA GLU A 2 -13.40 -6.30 22.10
C GLU A 2 -14.62 -6.41 23.01
N ILE A 3 -15.34 -5.30 23.19
CA ILE A 3 -16.54 -5.28 24.02
C ILE A 3 -17.72 -5.11 23.07
N SER A 4 -18.43 -6.21 22.81
CA SER A 4 -19.61 -6.23 21.96
C SER A 4 -20.87 -6.14 22.83
N PHE A 5 -21.76 -5.21 22.49
CA PHE A 5 -23.06 -5.06 23.13
C PHE A 5 -24.15 -5.18 22.06
N SER A 6 -25.25 -5.86 22.38
CA SER A 6 -26.46 -5.89 21.57
C SER A 6 -27.62 -5.29 22.36
N PHE A 7 -28.40 -4.41 21.72
CA PHE A 7 -29.59 -3.80 22.32
C PHE A 7 -30.76 -4.02 21.37
N SER A 8 -31.85 -4.60 21.87
CA SER A 8 -33.03 -4.89 21.04
C SER A 8 -34.03 -3.75 20.98
N GLU A 9 -33.96 -2.78 21.90
CA GLU A 9 -34.74 -1.52 21.89
C GLU A 9 -34.30 -0.71 23.13
N THR A 10 -33.98 0.58 22.96
CA THR A 10 -33.74 1.46 24.11
C THR A 10 -34.54 2.74 23.92
N ASN A 11 -35.47 3.03 24.84
CA ASN A 11 -36.18 4.32 24.90
C ASN A 11 -35.34 5.40 25.60
N GLY A 12 -34.00 5.30 25.57
CA GLY A 12 -33.09 6.20 26.30
C GLY A 12 -31.62 6.07 25.89
N PRO A 13 -30.76 7.01 26.33
CA PRO A 13 -29.35 7.07 25.94
C PRO A 13 -28.52 5.91 26.50
N VAL A 14 -27.66 5.32 25.66
CA VAL A 14 -26.66 4.32 26.08
C VAL A 14 -25.36 5.03 26.45
N THR A 15 -24.84 4.78 27.65
CA THR A 15 -23.55 5.33 28.12
C THR A 15 -22.49 4.22 28.17
N ILE A 16 -21.34 4.45 27.54
CA ILE A 16 -20.21 3.51 27.52
C ILE A 16 -19.00 4.19 28.17
N ASN A 17 -18.50 3.62 29.26
CA ASN A 17 -17.29 4.09 29.95
C ASN A 17 -16.07 3.33 29.46
N VAL A 18 -15.09 4.03 28.89
CA VAL A 18 -13.87 3.42 28.34
C VAL A 18 -12.64 3.91 29.11
N PRO A 19 -11.72 3.02 29.54
CA PRO A 19 -10.50 3.41 30.22
C PRO A 19 -9.62 4.33 29.37
N THR A 20 -8.99 5.31 30.01
CA THR A 20 -8.10 6.28 29.36
C THR A 20 -6.98 5.57 28.59
N GLY A 21 -6.77 5.95 27.33
CA GLY A 21 -5.75 5.36 26.45
C GLY A 21 -6.20 4.13 25.65
N SER A 22 -7.45 3.70 25.80
CA SER A 22 -8.01 2.58 25.02
C SER A 22 -8.65 3.07 23.72
N ARG A 23 -8.44 2.34 22.62
CA ARG A 23 -9.22 2.47 21.39
C ARG A 23 -10.42 1.54 21.45
N PHE A 24 -11.57 2.00 20.99
CA PHE A 24 -12.77 1.18 20.83
C PHE A 24 -13.45 1.49 19.49
N THR A 25 -14.16 0.49 18.96
CA THR A 25 -14.96 0.58 17.74
C THR A 25 -16.39 0.22 18.10
N ILE A 26 -17.38 1.01 17.65
CA ILE A 26 -18.80 0.66 17.80
C ILE A 26 -19.29 0.19 16.43
N ASN A 27 -19.65 -1.09 16.35
CA ASN A 27 -20.31 -1.67 15.19
C ASN A 27 -21.81 -1.81 15.50
N VAL A 28 -22.67 -1.17 14.70
CA VAL A 28 -24.13 -1.26 14.84
C VAL A 28 -24.67 -2.08 13.68
N THR A 29 -25.27 -3.23 13.99
CA THR A 29 -25.95 -4.08 13.01
C THR A 29 -27.45 -4.03 13.27
N PRO A 30 -28.27 -3.51 12.35
CA PRO A 30 -29.73 -3.55 12.49
C PRO A 30 -30.22 -5.01 12.52
N LEU A 31 -30.97 -5.39 13.54
CA LEU A 31 -31.68 -6.66 13.56
C LEU A 31 -33.08 -6.46 12.94
N GLY A 32 -33.24 -6.84 11.67
CA GLY A 32 -34.53 -6.82 10.99
C GLY A 32 -34.45 -7.17 9.51
N GLY A 33 -35.39 -8.01 9.04
CA GLY A 33 -35.55 -8.38 7.63
C GLY A 33 -35.93 -7.20 6.71
N PRO A 34 -36.24 -7.46 5.43
CA PRO A 34 -36.32 -6.42 4.40
C PRO A 34 -37.32 -5.31 4.76
N VAL A 35 -36.83 -4.08 4.86
CA VAL A 35 -37.62 -2.88 5.14
C VAL A 35 -38.22 -2.38 3.83
N PRO A 36 -39.55 -2.17 3.72
CA PRO A 36 -40.15 -1.58 2.53
C PRO A 36 -39.76 -0.10 2.37
N PRO A 37 -39.77 0.46 1.15
CA PRO A 37 -39.33 1.82 0.92
C PRO A 37 -40.39 2.78 1.48
N VAL A 38 -40.08 3.44 2.59
CA VAL A 38 -40.84 4.59 3.08
C VAL A 38 -39.96 5.83 2.96
N GLY A 39 -40.44 6.80 2.18
CA GLY A 39 -39.88 8.14 2.15
C GLY A 39 -40.02 8.79 3.52
N GLY A 40 -38.90 9.14 4.13
CA GLY A 40 -38.82 9.81 5.41
C GLY A 40 -37.37 10.10 5.76
N ASP A 41 -37.09 11.35 6.14
CA ASP A 41 -35.77 11.91 6.43
C ASP A 41 -34.96 10.96 7.33
N GLY A 42 -33.93 10.32 6.77
CA GLY A 42 -33.11 9.33 7.44
C GLY A 42 -32.52 9.91 8.71
N GLY A 43 -32.84 9.29 9.85
CA GLY A 43 -32.47 9.77 11.18
C GLY A 43 -30.99 10.16 11.26
N ARG A 44 -30.74 11.47 11.32
CA ARG A 44 -29.40 12.02 11.58
C ARG A 44 -28.96 11.63 12.98
N PHE A 45 -27.84 10.93 13.08
CA PHE A 45 -27.11 10.70 14.32
C PHE A 45 -26.68 12.06 14.90
N LYS A 46 -27.31 12.50 15.98
CA LYS A 46 -26.97 13.77 16.67
C LYS A 46 -26.06 13.46 17.86
N ILE A 47 -24.78 13.80 17.75
CA ILE A 47 -23.85 13.86 18.89
C ILE A 47 -24.03 15.21 19.61
N ASN A 48 -24.81 15.25 20.69
CA ASN A 48 -24.95 16.47 21.49
C ASN A 48 -23.82 16.56 22.52
N GLY A 49 -22.96 17.59 22.40
CA GLY A 49 -22.19 18.10 23.54
C GLY A 49 -20.89 17.38 23.90
N ALA A 50 -20.25 16.65 22.98
CA ALA A 50 -18.84 16.33 23.16
C ALA A 50 -18.02 17.61 22.89
N HIS A 51 -17.48 18.24 23.93
CA HIS A 51 -16.27 19.03 23.77
C HIS A 51 -15.17 18.05 23.37
N VAL A 52 -15.11 17.75 22.07
CA VAL A 52 -13.98 17.09 21.45
C VAL A 52 -12.86 18.10 21.57
N HIS A 53 -12.00 17.95 22.59
CA HIS A 53 -10.67 18.50 22.46
C HIS A 53 -10.16 17.95 21.13
N PRO A 54 -9.80 18.81 20.15
CA PRO A 54 -9.14 18.30 18.96
C PRO A 54 -8.01 17.43 19.48
N PRO A 55 -7.92 16.15 19.06
CA PRO A 55 -6.83 15.31 19.51
C PRO A 55 -5.58 16.14 19.29
N LYS A 56 -4.87 16.45 20.39
CA LYS A 56 -3.55 17.07 20.32
C LYS A 56 -2.82 16.24 19.27
N PRO A 57 -2.35 16.83 18.15
CA PRO A 57 -1.84 16.03 17.05
C PRO A 57 -0.81 15.10 17.66
N LEU A 58 -1.15 13.80 17.69
CA LEU A 58 -0.19 12.79 18.08
C LEU A 58 0.96 13.03 17.11
N LYS A 59 2.16 13.28 17.62
CA LYS A 59 3.35 13.27 16.80
C LYS A 59 3.42 11.87 16.19
N THR A 60 2.80 11.68 15.04
CA THR A 60 2.98 10.49 14.23
C THR A 60 4.45 10.48 13.91
N ALA A 61 5.09 9.31 14.08
CA ALA A 61 6.46 9.16 13.60
C ALA A 61 6.49 9.59 12.12
N PRO A 62 7.59 10.22 11.67
CA PRO A 62 7.71 10.56 10.27
C PRO A 62 7.55 9.31 9.41
N ASN A 63 7.00 9.48 8.21
CA ASN A 63 6.86 8.41 7.24
C ASN A 63 8.23 7.77 6.95
N PRO A 64 8.32 6.42 6.87
CA PRO A 64 9.57 5.75 6.55
C PRO A 64 10.08 6.15 5.17
N ILE A 65 11.39 6.37 5.06
CA ILE A 65 12.08 6.50 3.77
C ILE A 65 12.85 5.22 3.50
N VAL A 66 12.64 4.63 2.33
CA VAL A 66 13.34 3.43 1.85
C VAL A 66 14.07 3.73 0.56
N PHE A 67 15.04 2.90 0.20
CA PHE A 67 15.82 3.09 -1.01
C PHE A 67 16.01 1.80 -1.80
N PHE A 68 16.23 1.98 -3.11
CA PHE A 68 16.76 0.97 -4.02
C PHE A 68 18.03 1.47 -4.71
N ASP A 69 19.09 0.68 -4.65
CA ASP A 69 20.27 0.84 -5.51
C ASP A 69 20.05 -0.02 -6.76
N MET A 70 19.95 0.64 -7.91
CA MET A 70 19.57 0.02 -9.18
C MET A 70 20.79 -0.34 -10.02
N THR A 71 20.67 -1.44 -10.77
CA THR A 71 21.62 -1.78 -11.84
C THR A 71 20.88 -2.12 -13.13
N VAL A 72 21.51 -1.81 -14.26
CA VAL A 72 21.09 -2.22 -15.60
C VAL A 72 22.24 -2.98 -16.25
N ASP A 73 21.99 -4.21 -16.68
CA ASP A 73 23.02 -5.08 -17.29
C ASP A 73 24.27 -5.23 -16.37
N GLY A 74 24.03 -5.33 -15.07
CA GLY A 74 25.06 -5.45 -14.03
C GLY A 74 25.84 -4.16 -13.73
N LYS A 75 25.55 -3.04 -14.41
CA LYS A 75 26.18 -1.74 -14.17
C LYS A 75 25.33 -0.88 -13.23
N PRO A 76 25.92 -0.14 -12.27
CA PRO A 76 25.17 0.80 -11.44
C PRO A 76 24.41 1.83 -12.27
N ALA A 77 23.12 2.00 -11.98
CA ALA A 77 22.22 2.93 -12.67
C ALA A 77 21.81 4.12 -11.79
N GLY A 78 21.99 4.02 -10.47
CA GLY A 78 21.69 5.08 -9.51
C GLY A 78 20.85 4.59 -8.33
N ARG A 79 20.48 5.51 -7.44
CA ARG A 79 19.62 5.25 -6.28
C ARG A 79 18.26 5.90 -6.46
N ILE A 80 17.23 5.21 -5.98
CA ILE A 80 15.87 5.72 -5.85
C ILE A 80 15.55 5.76 -4.35
N GLU A 81 15.06 6.88 -3.84
CA GLU A 81 14.57 7.00 -2.46
C GLU A 81 13.07 7.29 -2.49
N MET A 82 12.33 6.65 -1.59
CA MET A 82 10.88 6.64 -1.58
C MET A 82 10.37 6.86 -0.16
N GLU A 83 9.47 7.81 0.00
CA GLU A 83 8.66 7.98 1.20
C GLU A 83 7.46 7.02 1.14
N LEU A 84 7.22 6.30 2.23
CA LEU A 84 6.07 5.41 2.39
C LEU A 84 5.03 6.06 3.29
N PHE A 85 3.80 6.21 2.82
CA PHE A 85 2.73 6.92 3.51
C PHE A 85 2.10 6.08 4.63
N ALA A 86 2.89 5.75 5.64
CA ALA A 86 2.49 4.96 6.80
C ALA A 86 1.41 5.64 7.66
N ASP A 87 1.22 6.95 7.50
CA ASP A 87 0.11 7.71 8.07
C ASP A 87 -1.25 7.43 7.41
N THR A 88 -1.26 6.96 6.16
CA THR A 88 -2.45 6.78 5.32
C THR A 88 -2.70 5.31 4.98
N THR A 89 -1.65 4.56 4.67
CA THR A 89 -1.67 3.13 4.34
C THR A 89 -0.62 2.36 5.17
N PRO A 90 -0.72 2.35 6.52
CA PRO A 90 0.25 1.72 7.40
C PRO A 90 0.53 0.24 7.11
N VAL A 91 -0.47 -0.55 6.75
CA VAL A 91 -0.30 -1.98 6.44
C VAL A 91 0.47 -2.15 5.12
N THR A 92 0.11 -1.37 4.10
CA THR A 92 0.78 -1.44 2.80
C THR A 92 2.22 -0.92 2.88
N ALA A 93 2.42 0.20 3.58
CA ALA A 93 3.72 0.80 3.82
C ALA A 93 4.65 -0.14 4.61
N GLU A 94 4.17 -0.77 5.69
CA GLU A 94 4.98 -1.70 6.49
C GLU A 94 5.39 -2.95 5.69
N ASN A 95 4.51 -3.46 4.83
CA ASN A 95 4.85 -4.56 3.93
C ASN A 95 6.03 -4.20 3.03
N PHE A 96 5.95 -3.06 2.34
CA PHE A 96 7.01 -2.63 1.45
C PHE A 96 8.31 -2.33 2.21
N ARG A 97 8.22 -1.63 3.35
CA ARG A 97 9.38 -1.30 4.20
C ARG A 97 10.14 -2.53 4.65
N ALA A 98 9.43 -3.52 5.19
CA ALA A 98 10.03 -4.75 5.68
C ALA A 98 10.63 -5.60 4.54
N LEU A 99 10.03 -5.58 3.35
CA LEU A 99 10.59 -6.19 2.15
C LEU A 99 11.82 -5.43 1.61
N CYS A 100 11.95 -4.12 1.86
CA CYS A 100 13.19 -3.40 1.60
C CYS A 100 14.31 -3.78 2.57
N THR A 101 14.02 -4.03 3.84
CA THR A 101 15.04 -4.36 4.85
C THR A 101 15.40 -5.85 4.90
N GLY A 102 14.48 -6.72 4.49
CA GLY A 102 14.64 -8.17 4.61
C GLY A 102 14.50 -8.70 6.04
N GLU A 103 14.03 -7.87 6.99
CA GLU A 103 14.03 -8.19 8.43
C GLU A 103 13.11 -9.35 8.82
N LYS A 104 12.16 -9.73 7.94
CA LYS A 104 11.21 -10.82 8.19
C LYS A 104 11.78 -12.20 7.84
N GLY A 105 13.03 -12.27 7.37
CA GLY A 105 13.73 -13.54 7.13
C GLY A 105 13.18 -14.29 5.92
N MET A 106 12.90 -15.58 6.07
CA MET A 106 12.45 -16.45 4.97
C MET A 106 10.93 -16.48 4.88
N GLY A 107 10.41 -16.35 3.67
CA GLY A 107 9.00 -16.50 3.33
C GLY A 107 8.59 -17.97 3.18
N ARG A 108 7.30 -18.20 2.95
CA ARG A 108 6.73 -19.56 2.88
C ARG A 108 7.22 -20.36 1.68
N PHE A 109 7.69 -19.67 0.63
CA PHE A 109 8.25 -20.31 -0.57
C PHE A 109 9.77 -20.57 -0.45
N GLY A 110 10.34 -20.44 0.75
CA GLY A 110 11.77 -20.71 0.99
C GLY A 110 12.71 -19.68 0.38
N LYS A 111 12.18 -18.50 0.01
CA LYS A 111 12.94 -17.35 -0.47
C LYS A 111 12.97 -16.26 0.61
N PRO A 112 14.04 -15.45 0.72
CA PRO A 112 14.02 -14.30 1.61
C PRO A 112 12.88 -13.34 1.27
N LEU A 113 12.19 -12.82 2.29
CA LEU A 113 11.22 -11.72 2.17
C LEU A 113 11.98 -10.40 1.98
N HIS A 114 12.63 -10.26 0.82
CA HIS A 114 13.58 -9.19 0.58
C HIS A 114 13.65 -8.84 -0.92
N TYR A 115 13.58 -7.56 -1.25
CA TYR A 115 13.71 -7.09 -2.64
C TYR A 115 15.13 -7.14 -3.19
N LYS A 116 16.16 -7.27 -2.33
CA LYS A 116 17.56 -7.34 -2.79
C LYS A 116 17.78 -8.52 -3.74
N GLY A 117 18.25 -8.21 -4.94
CA GLY A 117 18.46 -9.14 -6.03
C GLY A 117 17.21 -9.43 -6.87
N SER A 118 16.05 -8.87 -6.52
CA SER A 118 14.84 -8.95 -7.34
C SER A 118 14.99 -8.09 -8.60
N ILE A 119 14.32 -8.52 -9.67
CA ILE A 119 14.33 -7.82 -10.96
C ILE A 119 13.10 -6.93 -11.13
N MET A 120 13.27 -5.86 -11.88
CA MET A 120 12.12 -5.20 -12.53
C MET A 120 11.76 -6.08 -13.73
N HIS A 121 10.57 -6.67 -13.70
CA HIS A 121 10.18 -7.72 -14.65
C HIS A 121 9.35 -7.18 -15.81
N GLU A 122 8.73 -6.01 -15.65
CA GLU A 122 7.97 -5.32 -16.69
C GLU A 122 8.25 -3.82 -16.67
N VAL A 123 8.24 -3.21 -17.85
CA VAL A 123 8.44 -1.78 -18.07
C VAL A 123 7.59 -1.33 -19.25
N ASP A 124 6.88 -0.24 -19.06
CA ASP A 124 6.43 0.61 -20.15
C ASP A 124 7.30 1.86 -20.11
N LYS A 125 7.94 2.20 -21.24
CA LYS A 125 8.92 3.30 -21.34
C LYS A 125 8.40 4.65 -20.82
N ILE A 126 7.09 4.89 -20.91
CA ILE A 126 6.47 6.17 -20.53
C ILE A 126 5.69 6.04 -19.24
N TYR A 127 4.94 4.95 -19.07
CA TYR A 127 3.89 4.90 -18.06
C TYR A 127 4.34 4.31 -16.72
N THR A 128 5.06 3.20 -16.72
CA THR A 128 5.20 2.37 -15.49
C THR A 128 6.45 1.52 -15.46
N LEU A 129 6.99 1.26 -14.26
CA LEU A 129 8.06 0.30 -14.01
C LEU A 129 7.64 -0.67 -12.89
N HIS A 130 7.68 -1.98 -13.15
CA HIS A 130 7.11 -3.02 -12.29
C HIS A 130 8.19 -3.95 -11.74
N GLY A 131 8.05 -4.30 -10.46
CA GLY A 131 9.02 -5.12 -9.73
C GLY A 131 8.39 -5.87 -8.57
N GLY A 132 9.25 -6.48 -7.74
CA GLY A 132 8.84 -7.09 -6.47
C GLY A 132 8.40 -8.56 -6.54
N ASP A 133 8.49 -9.20 -7.70
CA ASP A 133 8.43 -10.67 -7.80
C ASP A 133 9.81 -11.26 -7.50
N PHE A 134 10.13 -11.46 -6.22
CA PHE A 134 11.38 -12.07 -5.76
C PHE A 134 11.34 -13.62 -5.73
N ILE A 135 10.24 -14.24 -6.14
CA ILE A 135 10.10 -15.70 -6.17
C ILE A 135 10.39 -16.24 -7.57
N ASP A 136 9.64 -15.76 -8.56
CA ASP A 136 9.69 -16.29 -9.93
C ASP A 136 10.32 -15.31 -10.93
N GLY A 137 10.29 -14.00 -10.62
CA GLY A 137 10.81 -12.93 -11.49
C GLY A 137 10.05 -12.79 -12.82
N LYS A 138 8.78 -13.21 -12.86
CA LYS A 138 7.95 -13.23 -14.07
C LYS A 138 6.80 -12.24 -14.03
N GLY A 139 6.39 -11.76 -12.86
CA GLY A 139 5.28 -10.80 -12.71
C GLY A 139 3.89 -11.43 -12.70
N GLU A 140 3.70 -12.60 -13.32
CA GLU A 140 2.38 -13.23 -13.41
C GLU A 140 1.78 -13.63 -12.06
N SER A 141 2.57 -14.32 -11.24
CA SER A 141 2.02 -14.95 -10.04
C SER A 141 3.01 -15.19 -8.93
N GLY A 142 4.22 -14.64 -9.01
CA GLY A 142 5.22 -14.75 -7.95
C GLY A 142 5.07 -13.68 -6.87
N GLY A 143 5.99 -13.70 -5.91
CA GLY A 143 5.96 -12.81 -4.75
C GLY A 143 5.03 -13.24 -3.62
N GLU A 144 5.28 -12.71 -2.43
CA GLU A 144 4.44 -12.86 -1.24
C GLU A 144 4.63 -11.69 -0.27
N SER A 145 3.58 -11.34 0.49
CA SER A 145 3.65 -10.30 1.52
C SER A 145 4.38 -10.80 2.78
N ILE A 146 4.67 -9.86 3.69
CA ILE A 146 5.23 -10.17 5.03
C ILE A 146 4.22 -10.80 5.99
N TYR A 147 2.94 -10.86 5.62
CA TYR A 147 1.87 -11.25 6.52
C TYR A 147 1.69 -12.78 6.58
N SER A 148 0.89 -13.24 7.55
CA SER A 148 0.62 -14.68 7.73
C SER A 148 0.00 -15.32 6.50
N ASN A 149 -0.77 -14.55 5.73
CA ASN A 149 -1.26 -14.93 4.41
C ASN A 149 -0.29 -14.47 3.33
N ARG A 150 -0.23 -15.24 2.24
CA ARG A 150 0.59 -14.89 1.08
C ARG A 150 0.23 -13.51 0.53
N LEU A 151 -1.07 -13.23 0.49
CA LEU A 151 -1.66 -12.00 -0.04
C LEU A 151 -2.40 -11.26 1.10
N PHE A 152 -2.62 -9.97 0.93
CA PHE A 152 -3.39 -9.12 1.83
C PHE A 152 -4.37 -8.21 1.09
N ASP A 153 -5.33 -7.70 1.85
CA ASP A 153 -6.47 -6.93 1.36
C ASP A 153 -6.06 -5.53 0.86
N ASP A 154 -6.91 -4.91 0.03
CA ASP A 154 -6.74 -3.51 -0.34
C ASP A 154 -7.03 -2.63 0.89
N GLU A 155 -6.03 -1.88 1.34
CA GLU A 155 -6.13 -1.14 2.61
C GLU A 155 -7.10 0.06 2.51
N ASN A 156 -6.90 0.92 1.50
CA ASN A 156 -7.82 1.98 1.10
C ASN A 156 -7.40 2.59 -0.24
N PHE A 157 -8.26 3.41 -0.83
CA PHE A 157 -8.03 4.13 -2.09
C PHE A 157 -8.07 5.66 -1.92
N ILE A 158 -7.62 6.17 -0.76
CA ILE A 158 -7.65 7.61 -0.46
C ILE A 158 -6.66 8.37 -1.37
N LEU A 159 -5.46 7.82 -1.51
CA LEU A 159 -4.42 8.36 -2.38
C LEU A 159 -4.71 8.02 -3.84
N LYS A 160 -4.33 8.95 -4.72
CA LYS A 160 -4.63 8.88 -6.16
C LYS A 160 -3.34 8.89 -6.97
N HIS A 161 -3.37 8.30 -8.16
CA HIS A 161 -2.23 8.18 -9.07
C HIS A 161 -2.05 9.49 -9.84
N THR A 162 -1.65 10.53 -9.12
CA THR A 162 -1.70 11.91 -9.61
C THR A 162 -0.57 12.27 -10.57
N GLY A 163 0.50 11.47 -10.65
CA GLY A 163 1.65 11.80 -11.48
C GLY A 163 2.86 10.88 -11.28
N PRO A 164 4.05 11.34 -11.73
CA PRO A 164 5.27 10.54 -11.68
C PRO A 164 5.77 10.27 -10.26
N GLY A 165 6.29 9.06 -10.05
CA GLY A 165 6.89 8.57 -8.82
C GLY A 165 5.91 7.99 -7.81
N VAL A 166 4.62 7.90 -8.10
CA VAL A 166 3.66 7.25 -7.17
C VAL A 166 3.97 5.77 -7.07
N LEU A 167 4.14 5.28 -5.84
CA LEU A 167 4.27 3.86 -5.53
C LEU A 167 2.88 3.22 -5.38
N THR A 168 2.68 2.13 -6.09
CA THR A 168 1.40 1.44 -6.20
C THR A 168 1.57 -0.06 -6.03
N MET A 169 0.68 -0.69 -5.25
CA MET A 169 0.65 -2.15 -5.17
C MET A 169 0.14 -2.73 -6.47
N TRP A 170 0.87 -3.68 -7.04
CA TRP A 170 0.37 -4.47 -8.16
C TRP A 170 -0.42 -5.67 -7.63
N ASN A 171 -1.63 -5.84 -8.13
CA ASN A 171 -2.54 -6.91 -7.72
C ASN A 171 -3.15 -7.58 -8.96
N ARG A 172 -3.92 -8.65 -8.73
CA ARG A 172 -4.63 -9.42 -9.77
C ARG A 172 -6.13 -9.40 -9.51
N GLY A 173 -6.61 -8.21 -9.18
CA GLY A 173 -7.98 -7.95 -8.73
C GLY A 173 -8.05 -7.71 -7.22
N PRO A 174 -9.27 -7.42 -6.72
CA PRO A 174 -9.46 -6.95 -5.35
C PRO A 174 -8.85 -7.87 -4.29
N ASN A 175 -8.19 -7.29 -3.30
CA ASN A 175 -7.63 -7.96 -2.13
C ASN A 175 -6.57 -9.04 -2.45
N THR A 176 -5.74 -8.80 -3.47
CA THR A 176 -4.69 -9.74 -3.87
C THR A 176 -3.29 -9.13 -3.83
N ASN A 177 -3.04 -8.18 -2.92
CA ASN A 177 -1.75 -7.52 -2.77
C ASN A 177 -0.72 -8.50 -2.21
N GLY A 178 0.49 -8.49 -2.77
CA GLY A 178 1.61 -9.33 -2.32
C GLY A 178 2.86 -8.51 -2.09
N SER A 179 3.91 -8.80 -2.85
CA SER A 179 5.14 -8.01 -2.88
C SER A 179 5.34 -7.26 -4.20
N GLN A 180 4.51 -7.51 -5.21
CA GLN A 180 4.66 -6.83 -6.48
C GLN A 180 4.18 -5.39 -6.38
N PHE A 181 4.93 -4.49 -7.01
CA PHE A 181 4.66 -3.07 -6.99
C PHE A 181 4.94 -2.47 -8.36
N MET A 182 4.39 -1.28 -8.56
CA MET A 182 4.58 -0.44 -9.72
C MET A 182 5.01 0.96 -9.26
N ILE A 183 5.91 1.58 -10.01
CA ILE A 183 6.17 3.02 -9.95
C ILE A 183 5.48 3.66 -11.15
N CYS A 184 4.45 4.46 -10.91
CA CYS A 184 3.78 5.21 -11.97
C CYS A 184 4.63 6.41 -12.38
N MET A 185 4.83 6.61 -13.69
CA MET A 185 5.58 7.75 -14.25
C MET A 185 4.70 8.77 -14.96
N THR A 186 3.39 8.52 -14.98
CA THR A 186 2.34 9.39 -15.51
C THR A 186 1.10 9.28 -14.63
N ARG A 187 0.24 10.30 -14.67
CA ARG A 187 -1.09 10.23 -14.05
C ARG A 187 -1.90 9.08 -14.65
N ASN A 188 -2.56 8.27 -13.83
CA ASN A 188 -3.47 7.23 -14.30
C ASN A 188 -4.68 7.04 -13.38
N ALA A 189 -5.80 7.68 -13.72
CA ALA A 189 -7.04 7.57 -12.94
C ALA A 189 -7.67 6.17 -12.97
N GLY A 190 -7.28 5.30 -13.91
CA GLY A 190 -7.79 3.92 -13.97
C GLY A 190 -7.32 3.05 -12.80
N TYR A 191 -6.26 3.45 -12.08
CA TYR A 191 -5.78 2.72 -10.91
C TYR A 191 -6.36 3.25 -9.58
N ASP A 192 -7.06 4.39 -9.60
CA ASP A 192 -7.46 5.14 -8.39
C ASP A 192 -8.43 4.41 -7.45
N GLU A 193 -9.07 3.33 -7.90
CA GLU A 193 -9.97 2.48 -7.11
C GLU A 193 -9.65 0.98 -7.28
N GLU A 194 -8.57 0.66 -8.01
CA GLU A 194 -8.19 -0.71 -8.35
C GLU A 194 -6.87 -1.12 -7.69
N CYS A 195 -5.98 -0.15 -7.44
CA CYS A 195 -4.66 -0.39 -6.86
C CYS A 195 -4.39 0.57 -5.72
N VAL A 196 -3.81 0.07 -4.62
CA VAL A 196 -3.47 0.88 -3.45
C VAL A 196 -2.21 1.71 -3.76
N ALA A 197 -2.35 3.03 -3.82
CA ALA A 197 -1.20 3.94 -3.77
C ALA A 197 -0.72 4.08 -2.32
N PHE A 198 0.59 3.96 -2.08
CA PHE A 198 1.13 3.86 -0.71
C PHE A 198 2.43 4.61 -0.46
N GLY A 199 2.96 5.32 -1.45
CA GLY A 199 4.20 6.07 -1.30
C GLY A 199 4.52 6.92 -2.52
N GLN A 200 5.66 7.60 -2.47
CA GLN A 200 6.12 8.47 -3.53
C GLN A 200 7.66 8.47 -3.58
N VAL A 201 8.21 8.48 -4.79
CA VAL A 201 9.63 8.73 -5.03
C VAL A 201 9.95 10.16 -4.63
N VAL A 202 10.89 10.32 -3.70
CA VAL A 202 11.40 11.61 -3.22
C VAL A 202 12.74 11.98 -3.85
N GLU A 203 13.58 11.00 -4.22
CA GLU A 203 14.83 11.19 -4.93
C GLU A 203 15.03 10.09 -5.99
N GLY A 204 15.74 10.39 -7.09
CA GLY A 204 16.04 9.41 -8.14
C GLY A 204 14.94 9.20 -9.19
N LEU A 205 14.04 10.18 -9.38
CA LEU A 205 13.06 10.12 -10.46
C LEU A 205 13.71 10.13 -11.85
N ASP A 206 14.85 10.81 -11.98
CA ASP A 206 15.70 10.81 -13.17
C ASP A 206 16.34 9.44 -13.42
N VAL A 207 16.78 8.74 -12.36
CA VAL A 207 17.28 7.36 -12.43
C VAL A 207 16.22 6.43 -13.04
N ILE A 208 14.97 6.53 -12.57
CA ILE A 208 13.86 5.74 -13.11
C ILE A 208 13.63 6.04 -14.59
N LYS A 209 13.60 7.33 -14.97
CA LYS A 209 13.43 7.75 -16.37
C LYS A 209 14.56 7.22 -17.26
N SER A 210 15.81 7.31 -16.82
CA SER A 210 16.97 6.81 -17.57
C SER A 210 16.91 5.29 -17.76
N ILE A 211 16.54 4.53 -16.71
CA ILE A 211 16.35 3.08 -16.81
C ILE A 211 15.26 2.77 -17.85
N MET A 212 14.09 3.41 -17.74
CA MET A 212 12.95 3.17 -18.64
C MET A 212 13.26 3.54 -20.09
N GLU A 213 14.00 4.62 -20.32
CA GLU A 213 14.44 5.05 -21.65
C GLU A 213 15.38 4.02 -22.30
N GLU A 214 16.26 3.42 -21.50
CA GLU A 214 17.24 2.44 -21.95
C GLU A 214 16.63 1.06 -22.23
N VAL A 215 15.71 0.60 -21.38
CA VAL A 215 15.24 -0.80 -21.40
C VAL A 215 13.81 -1.00 -21.85
N GLY A 216 13.02 0.06 -21.94
CA GLY A 216 11.60 0.02 -22.28
C GLY A 216 11.30 0.20 -23.76
N ASP A 217 10.08 -0.21 -24.14
CA ASP A 217 9.52 -0.03 -25.47
C ASP A 217 8.40 1.01 -25.42
N PRO A 218 8.38 2.03 -26.31
CA PRO A 218 7.28 2.99 -26.35
C PRO A 218 5.93 2.34 -26.68
N GLY A 219 4.95 2.55 -25.81
CA GLY A 219 3.54 2.17 -26.04
C GLY A 219 3.22 0.69 -25.77
N ARG A 220 4.13 -0.04 -25.13
CA ARG A 220 3.88 -1.41 -24.65
C ARG A 220 4.52 -1.61 -23.28
N CYS A 221 3.76 -2.24 -22.38
CA CYS A 221 4.33 -2.83 -21.17
C CYS A 221 4.97 -4.17 -21.54
N VAL A 222 6.28 -4.26 -21.44
CA VAL A 222 7.08 -5.41 -21.89
C VAL A 222 8.14 -5.78 -20.86
N ARG A 223 8.72 -6.98 -20.99
CA ARG A 223 9.93 -7.32 -20.24
C ARG A 223 11.09 -6.39 -20.66
N PRO A 224 11.87 -5.83 -19.72
CA PRO A 224 13.04 -5.02 -20.03
C PRO A 224 13.99 -5.68 -21.04
N SER A 225 14.53 -4.91 -21.98
CA SER A 225 15.48 -5.41 -22.99
C SER A 225 16.82 -5.86 -22.41
N LYS A 226 17.15 -5.39 -21.20
CA LYS A 226 18.31 -5.78 -20.40
C LYS A 226 17.86 -6.05 -18.96
N PRO A 227 18.57 -6.90 -18.20
CA PRO A 227 18.26 -7.11 -16.79
C PRO A 227 18.32 -5.80 -16.00
N VAL A 228 17.23 -5.46 -15.32
CA VAL A 228 17.16 -4.36 -14.36
C VAL A 228 16.97 -4.97 -12.97
N VAL A 229 17.90 -4.72 -12.05
CA VAL A 229 17.97 -5.42 -10.76
C VAL A 229 18.05 -4.40 -9.62
N ILE A 230 17.32 -4.66 -8.53
CA ILE A 230 17.49 -4.00 -7.24
C ILE A 230 18.73 -4.61 -6.59
N ALA A 231 19.90 -4.03 -6.82
CA ALA A 231 21.18 -4.59 -6.34
C ALA A 231 21.31 -4.52 -4.81
N ASN A 232 20.72 -3.49 -4.21
CA ASN A 232 20.63 -3.33 -2.76
C ASN A 232 19.39 -2.51 -2.40
N CYS A 233 18.89 -2.69 -1.18
CA CYS A 233 17.73 -1.96 -0.68
C CYS A 233 17.75 -1.89 0.84
N GLY A 234 16.94 -0.99 1.40
CA GLY A 234 16.81 -0.84 2.84
C GLY A 234 15.97 0.37 3.23
N GLN A 235 16.00 0.67 4.52
CA GLN A 235 15.38 1.86 5.12
C GLN A 235 16.47 2.85 5.53
N LEU A 236 16.23 4.15 5.31
CA LEU A 236 17.07 5.24 5.81
C LEU A 236 16.69 5.57 7.27
N VAL A 237 17.68 5.83 8.11
CA VAL A 237 17.55 6.11 9.55
C VAL A 237 17.82 7.57 9.84
#